data_AF-A0A1V6P7Y3-F1
#
_entry.id   AF-A0A1V6P7Y3-F1
#
_cell.length_a   1.000
_cell.length_b   1.000
_cell.length_c   1.000
_cell.angle_alpha   90.00
_cell.angle_beta   90.00
_cell.angle_gamma   90.00
#
_symmetry.space_group_name_H-M   'P 1'
#
loop_
_entity.id
_entity.type
_entity.pdbx_description
1 polymer ?
#
loop_
_entity_poly.entity_id
_entity_poly.type
_entity_poly.pdbx_seq_one_letter_code
_entity_poly.pdbx_strand_id
1 'polypeptide(L)'
;MAAHHHDDTCHDLAYLPRDIFWLVLGYLDPVDLIRCRRVSRVWSEAFSNPSVLVPILKRRFPWTKEVQALEWDDHSFESRKVFDEIVSRYDHLERGKPRSIQKYRLCDDFGSSGEREWFQVQPWKYHASHERQVVGRQFSEALWTHEDGLLVYPSAHHQCLVLMDLSSDRQFMVPFIICGKVVRRVRLRKRLLVVEWAEPKAFHWLNASDGVHRHFASSFDVKPGAQGGWSIVPRNEWKIMFLGHPLSERDRFFSSHSNTHYVIYIWQPNRSLYTADEDAPIESLFVWDISKQSSYRPSLDPTSQQRGPDVGQSPSIVARFGFRDLDFYSIRQRGLPALQKLGITDDCHSKTFYLLIVGTAVFKRQP
;
A
#
# COMPACT_ATOMS: atom_id res chain seq x y z
N MET A 1 -78.93 -18.91 -1.32
CA MET A 1 -77.71 -18.87 -2.15
C MET A 1 -76.55 -18.49 -1.24
N ALA A 2 -75.79 -19.48 -0.78
CA ALA A 2 -74.62 -19.28 0.05
C ALA A 2 -73.47 -18.79 -0.86
N ALA A 3 -72.92 -17.62 -0.56
CA ALA A 3 -71.72 -17.13 -1.20
C ALA A 3 -70.53 -17.94 -0.64
N HIS A 4 -69.97 -18.82 -1.47
CA HIS A 4 -68.68 -19.42 -1.19
C HIS A 4 -67.62 -18.32 -1.21
N HIS A 5 -67.12 -17.94 -0.04
CA HIS A 5 -65.79 -17.35 0.08
C HIS A 5 -64.78 -18.44 -0.30
N HIS A 6 -64.24 -18.36 -1.52
CA HIS A 6 -62.94 -18.97 -1.81
C HIS A 6 -61.90 -18.17 -1.04
N ASP A 7 -61.47 -18.74 0.08
CA ASP A 7 -60.23 -18.37 0.73
C ASP A 7 -59.10 -18.94 -0.15
N ASP A 8 -58.75 -18.20 -1.21
CA ASP A 8 -57.57 -18.47 -2.01
C ASP A 8 -56.36 -18.17 -1.12
N THR A 9 -55.96 -19.19 -0.34
CA THR A 9 -54.71 -19.19 0.40
C THR A 9 -53.57 -19.14 -0.61
N CYS A 10 -53.21 -17.92 -1.02
CA CYS A 10 -52.04 -17.66 -1.83
C CYS A 10 -50.82 -18.09 -1.01
N HIS A 11 -50.32 -19.29 -1.29
CA HIS A 11 -49.08 -19.80 -0.72
C HIS A 11 -47.89 -19.04 -1.33
N ASP A 12 -47.67 -17.81 -0.86
CA ASP A 12 -46.52 -17.00 -1.27
C ASP A 12 -45.22 -17.66 -0.80
N LEU A 13 -44.16 -17.56 -1.61
CA LEU A 13 -42.83 -18.14 -1.36
C LEU A 13 -42.28 -17.77 0.02
N ALA A 14 -42.60 -16.56 0.48
CA ALA A 14 -42.15 -16.03 1.76
C ALA A 14 -42.77 -16.74 2.98
N TYR A 15 -43.84 -17.51 2.80
CA TYR A 15 -44.50 -18.29 3.86
C TYR A 15 -44.18 -19.80 3.79
N LEU A 16 -43.27 -20.22 2.90
CA LEU A 16 -42.84 -21.61 2.85
C LEU A 16 -42.15 -22.04 4.15
N PRO A 17 -42.26 -23.32 4.55
CA PRO A 17 -41.45 -23.87 5.63
C PRO A 17 -39.96 -23.59 5.40
N ARG A 18 -39.25 -23.28 6.50
CA ARG A 18 -37.86 -22.80 6.46
C ARG A 18 -36.94 -23.69 5.62
N ASP A 19 -37.12 -25.00 5.69
CA ASP A 19 -36.28 -25.96 4.97
C ASP A 19 -36.50 -25.90 3.44
N ILE A 20 -37.75 -25.73 3.01
CA ILE A 20 -38.09 -25.56 1.59
C ILE A 20 -37.58 -24.21 1.09
N PHE A 21 -37.72 -23.15 1.91
CA PHE A 21 -37.15 -21.85 1.60
C PHE A 21 -35.63 -21.93 1.40
N TRP A 22 -34.92 -22.66 2.26
CA TRP A 22 -33.49 -22.92 2.11
C TRP A 22 -33.11 -23.69 0.85
N LEU A 23 -33.92 -24.66 0.42
CA LEU A 23 -33.71 -25.34 -0.84
C LEU A 23 -33.77 -24.36 -2.01
N VAL A 24 -34.77 -23.48 -2.05
CA VAL A 24 -34.89 -22.43 -3.08
C VAL A 24 -33.68 -21.50 -3.06
N LEU A 25 -33.28 -21.04 -1.87
CA LEU A 25 -32.08 -20.20 -1.70
C LEU A 25 -30.80 -20.86 -2.22
N GLY A 26 -30.72 -22.20 -2.17
CA GLY A 26 -29.60 -22.96 -2.71
C GLY A 26 -29.39 -22.81 -4.22
N TYR A 27 -30.43 -22.44 -4.96
CA TYR A 27 -30.40 -22.23 -6.41
C TYR A 27 -30.19 -20.78 -6.83
N LEU A 28 -30.19 -19.84 -5.88
CA LEU A 28 -30.07 -18.42 -6.16
C LEU A 28 -28.62 -17.96 -5.97
N ASP A 29 -28.17 -17.09 -6.88
CA ASP A 29 -26.94 -16.35 -6.65
C ASP A 29 -27.18 -15.21 -5.67
N PRO A 30 -26.15 -14.77 -4.93
CA PRO A 30 -26.33 -13.72 -3.93
C PRO A 30 -26.95 -12.43 -4.47
N VAL A 31 -26.70 -12.08 -5.73
CA VAL A 31 -27.31 -10.93 -6.40
C VAL A 31 -28.81 -11.11 -6.63
N ASP A 32 -29.27 -12.34 -6.86
CA ASP A 32 -30.68 -12.63 -7.07
C ASP A 32 -31.47 -12.47 -5.77
N LEU A 33 -30.85 -12.74 -4.62
CA LEU A 33 -31.46 -12.47 -3.31
C LEU A 33 -31.77 -10.98 -3.13
N ILE A 34 -30.89 -10.08 -3.60
CA ILE A 34 -31.15 -8.63 -3.60
C ILE A 34 -32.30 -8.29 -4.55
N ARG A 35 -32.36 -8.93 -5.73
CA ARG A 35 -33.44 -8.72 -6.70
C ARG A 35 -34.78 -9.21 -6.18
N CYS A 36 -34.83 -10.37 -5.52
CA CYS A 36 -36.03 -10.94 -4.90
C CYS A 36 -36.68 -9.98 -3.90
N ARG A 37 -35.90 -9.17 -3.17
CA ARG A 37 -36.45 -8.15 -2.24
C ARG A 37 -37.30 -7.08 -2.94
N ARG A 38 -37.20 -6.93 -4.27
CA ARG A 38 -37.95 -5.94 -5.04
C ARG A 38 -39.31 -6.45 -5.52
N VAL A 39 -39.63 -7.73 -5.29
CA VAL A 39 -40.87 -8.38 -5.78
C VAL A 39 -42.08 -7.93 -4.98
N SER A 40 -42.03 -8.01 -3.66
CA SER A 40 -43.11 -7.59 -2.75
C SER A 40 -42.55 -7.19 -1.38
N ARG A 41 -43.37 -6.57 -0.52
CA ARG A 41 -42.96 -6.27 0.87
C ARG A 41 -42.61 -7.55 1.64
N VAL A 42 -43.41 -8.59 1.46
CA VAL A 42 -43.21 -9.88 2.13
C VAL A 42 -41.91 -10.54 1.68
N TRP A 43 -41.60 -10.50 0.37
CA TRP A 43 -40.31 -10.97 -0.14
C TRP A 43 -39.16 -10.10 0.37
N SER A 44 -39.33 -8.78 0.42
CA SER A 44 -38.32 -7.90 1.00
C SER A 44 -37.98 -8.32 2.44
N GLU A 45 -38.98 -8.63 3.26
CA GLU A 45 -38.75 -9.08 4.64
C GLU A 45 -38.07 -10.45 4.70
N ALA A 46 -38.59 -11.45 3.96
CA ALA A 46 -38.03 -12.80 3.93
C ALA A 46 -36.57 -12.83 3.45
N PHE A 47 -36.28 -12.15 2.33
CA PHE A 47 -34.94 -12.09 1.74
C PHE A 47 -34.02 -11.05 2.40
N SER A 48 -34.49 -10.32 3.41
CA SER A 48 -33.66 -9.44 4.24
C SER A 48 -33.38 -10.01 5.63
N ASN A 49 -33.93 -11.18 5.95
CA ASN A 49 -33.82 -11.78 7.28
C ASN A 49 -32.35 -12.15 7.60
N PRO A 50 -31.75 -11.63 8.68
CA PRO A 50 -30.37 -11.95 9.06
C PRO A 50 -30.10 -13.45 9.22
N SER A 51 -31.09 -14.22 9.70
CA SER A 51 -31.02 -15.68 9.84
C SER A 51 -30.91 -16.42 8.49
N VAL A 52 -31.19 -15.73 7.38
CA VAL A 52 -30.99 -16.20 6.01
C VAL A 52 -29.69 -15.64 5.42
N LEU A 53 -29.44 -14.35 5.61
CA LEU A 53 -28.28 -13.66 5.01
C LEU A 53 -26.94 -14.11 5.58
N VAL A 54 -26.84 -14.27 6.90
CA VAL A 54 -25.57 -14.62 7.57
C VAL A 54 -25.02 -15.99 7.12
N PRO A 55 -25.82 -17.08 7.08
CA PRO A 55 -25.32 -18.35 6.56
C PRO A 55 -24.88 -18.27 5.08
N ILE A 56 -25.57 -17.48 4.26
CA ILE A 56 -25.21 -17.30 2.84
C ILE A 56 -23.88 -16.54 2.71
N LEU A 57 -23.67 -15.49 3.50
CA LEU A 57 -22.39 -14.78 3.57
C LEU A 57 -21.25 -15.72 3.94
N LYS A 58 -21.42 -16.51 4.99
CA LYS A 58 -20.41 -17.48 5.44
C LYS A 58 -20.13 -18.54 4.37
N ARG A 59 -21.15 -19.01 3.65
CA ARG A 59 -21.00 -20.04 2.61
C ARG A 59 -20.34 -19.50 1.33
N ARG A 60 -20.72 -18.32 0.86
CA ARG A 60 -20.31 -17.78 -0.45
C ARG A 60 -19.08 -16.86 -0.36
N PHE A 61 -18.87 -16.20 0.78
CA PHE A 61 -17.81 -15.19 0.96
C PHE A 61 -17.00 -15.40 2.26
N PRO A 62 -16.54 -16.63 2.59
CA PRO A 62 -15.93 -16.94 3.89
C PRO A 62 -14.66 -16.16 4.21
N TRP A 63 -13.95 -15.67 3.19
CA TRP A 63 -12.65 -15.02 3.31
C TRP A 63 -12.73 -13.49 3.31
N THR A 64 -13.93 -12.92 3.28
CA THR A 64 -14.10 -11.47 3.38
C THR A 64 -13.83 -11.00 4.81
N LYS A 65 -13.17 -9.85 4.96
CA LYS A 65 -12.82 -9.30 6.27
C LYS A 65 -14.06 -9.10 7.14
N GLU A 66 -15.14 -8.64 6.53
CA GLU A 66 -16.41 -8.38 7.19
C GLU A 66 -17.04 -9.67 7.71
N VAL A 67 -16.99 -10.77 6.94
CA VAL A 67 -17.52 -12.06 7.38
C VAL A 67 -16.66 -12.70 8.46
N GLN A 68 -15.34 -12.52 8.41
CA GLN A 68 -14.44 -12.96 9.48
C GLN A 68 -14.65 -12.18 10.78
N ALA A 69 -15.10 -10.93 10.68
CA ALA A 69 -15.39 -10.07 11.84
C ALA A 69 -16.82 -10.23 12.38
N LEU A 70 -17.73 -10.93 11.68
CA LEU A 70 -19.08 -11.22 12.16
C LEU A 70 -19.02 -12.17 13.36
N GLU A 71 -19.38 -11.67 14.54
CA GLU A 71 -19.62 -12.50 15.72
C GLU A 71 -20.82 -13.43 15.49
N TRP A 72 -20.79 -14.62 16.09
CA TRP A 72 -21.69 -15.72 15.72
C TRP A 72 -23.18 -15.47 16.04
N ASP A 73 -23.50 -14.45 16.86
CA ASP A 73 -24.85 -14.13 17.33
C ASP A 73 -25.38 -12.75 16.86
N ASP A 74 -24.68 -12.05 15.96
CA ASP A 74 -25.12 -10.70 15.56
C ASP A 74 -26.25 -10.72 14.50
N HIS A 75 -27.49 -10.78 14.99
CA HIS A 75 -28.73 -10.69 14.20
C HIS A 75 -29.15 -9.25 13.85
N SER A 76 -28.25 -8.27 13.92
CA SER A 76 -28.58 -6.85 13.74
C SER A 76 -28.83 -6.43 12.28
N PHE A 77 -29.35 -5.20 12.13
CA PHE A 77 -29.49 -4.50 10.85
C PHE A 77 -28.17 -4.39 10.07
N GLU A 78 -27.02 -4.49 10.75
CA GLU A 78 -25.70 -4.45 10.12
C GLU A 78 -25.48 -5.66 9.19
N SER A 79 -26.01 -6.84 9.53
CA SER A 79 -25.89 -8.04 8.69
C SER A 79 -26.46 -7.86 7.28
N ARG A 80 -27.56 -7.12 7.16
CA ARG A 80 -28.17 -6.81 5.84
C ARG A 80 -27.28 -5.86 5.04
N LYS A 81 -26.77 -4.81 5.68
CA LYS A 81 -25.90 -3.83 5.03
C LYS A 81 -24.60 -4.47 4.55
N VAL A 82 -23.98 -5.28 5.41
CA VAL A 82 -22.78 -6.07 5.08
C VAL A 82 -23.04 -7.02 3.91
N PHE A 83 -24.19 -7.70 3.91
CA PHE A 83 -24.59 -8.55 2.78
C PHE A 83 -24.63 -7.76 1.47
N ASP A 84 -25.33 -6.62 1.47
CA ASP A 84 -25.52 -5.80 0.26
C ASP A 84 -24.19 -5.24 -0.27
N GLU A 85 -23.31 -4.82 0.63
CA GLU A 85 -21.98 -4.32 0.29
C GLU A 85 -21.09 -5.41 -0.32
N ILE A 86 -21.05 -6.60 0.28
CA ILE A 86 -20.26 -7.73 -0.23
C ILE A 86 -20.79 -8.19 -1.58
N VAL A 87 -22.10 -8.46 -1.68
CA VAL A 87 -22.70 -8.94 -2.92
C VAL A 87 -22.51 -7.91 -4.04
N SER A 88 -22.75 -6.63 -3.77
CA SER A 88 -22.48 -5.58 -4.75
C SER A 88 -21.00 -5.57 -5.15
N ARG A 89 -20.06 -5.71 -4.22
CA ARG A 89 -18.62 -5.71 -4.53
C ARG A 89 -18.24 -6.85 -5.47
N TYR A 90 -18.67 -8.07 -5.16
CA TYR A 90 -18.32 -9.24 -5.96
C TYR A 90 -19.03 -9.29 -7.31
N ASP A 91 -20.28 -8.81 -7.40
CA ASP A 91 -21.00 -8.67 -8.68
C ASP A 91 -20.26 -7.74 -9.66
N HIS A 92 -19.68 -6.64 -9.16
CA HIS A 92 -18.91 -5.70 -9.97
C HIS A 92 -17.53 -6.27 -10.37
N LEU A 93 -16.87 -6.96 -9.43
CA LEU A 93 -15.59 -7.63 -9.69
C LEU A 93 -15.73 -8.70 -10.76
N GLU A 94 -16.76 -9.55 -10.66
CA GLU A 94 -17.03 -10.63 -11.62
C GLU A 94 -17.29 -10.08 -13.03
N ARG A 95 -18.02 -8.97 -13.13
CA ARG A 95 -18.30 -8.30 -14.40
C ARG A 95 -17.13 -7.50 -14.96
N GLY A 96 -16.05 -7.33 -14.19
CA GLY A 96 -14.95 -6.43 -14.54
C GLY A 96 -15.39 -4.97 -14.71
N LYS A 97 -16.49 -4.56 -14.06
CA LYS A 97 -17.06 -3.21 -14.16
C LYS A 97 -16.97 -2.52 -12.81
N PRO A 98 -16.28 -1.37 -12.70
CA PRO A 98 -16.23 -0.64 -11.44
C PRO A 98 -17.62 -0.14 -11.06
N ARG A 99 -17.93 -0.15 -9.75
CA ARG A 99 -19.19 0.40 -9.20
C ARG A 99 -19.31 1.90 -9.45
N SER A 100 -18.20 2.61 -9.36
CA SER A 100 -18.10 4.03 -9.70
C SER A 100 -16.67 4.34 -10.12
N ILE A 101 -16.50 5.42 -10.88
CA ILE A 101 -15.18 5.91 -11.30
C ILE A 101 -15.09 7.36 -10.86
N GLN A 102 -14.10 7.66 -10.02
CA GLN A 102 -13.71 9.01 -9.66
C GLN A 102 -12.34 9.32 -10.27
N LYS A 103 -12.16 10.55 -10.76
CA LYS A 103 -10.91 10.99 -11.38
C LYS A 103 -10.34 12.14 -10.56
N TYR A 104 -9.12 11.95 -10.07
CA TYR A 104 -8.37 12.94 -9.32
C TYR A 104 -7.20 13.44 -10.16
N ARG A 105 -7.02 14.76 -10.22
CA ARG A 105 -5.87 15.36 -10.90
C ARG A 105 -4.66 15.29 -9.98
N LEU A 106 -3.57 14.70 -10.48
CA LEU A 106 -2.32 14.58 -9.76
C LEU A 106 -1.41 15.78 -10.04
N CYS A 107 -0.52 16.11 -9.09
CA CYS A 107 0.50 17.13 -9.31
C CYS A 107 1.32 16.84 -10.58
N ASP A 108 1.72 17.90 -11.28
CA ASP A 108 2.68 17.84 -12.39
C ASP A 108 4.10 17.60 -11.85
N ASP A 109 5.03 17.16 -12.70
CA ASP A 109 6.42 16.86 -12.31
C ASP A 109 7.17 18.07 -11.72
N PHE A 110 6.73 19.28 -12.05
CA PHE A 110 7.34 20.55 -11.67
C PHE A 110 6.41 21.35 -10.76
N GLY A 111 7.00 21.96 -9.73
CA GLY A 111 6.31 22.84 -8.80
C GLY A 111 6.05 24.22 -9.36
N SER A 112 5.40 25.06 -8.55
CA SER A 112 5.13 26.47 -8.89
C SER A 112 6.41 27.31 -9.07
N SER A 113 7.53 26.87 -8.49
CA SER A 113 8.86 27.48 -8.69
C SER A 113 9.49 27.13 -10.05
N GLY A 114 8.92 26.18 -10.80
CA GLY A 114 9.53 25.59 -11.99
C GLY A 114 10.62 24.57 -11.69
N GLU A 115 10.96 24.34 -10.41
CA GLU A 115 11.84 23.24 -10.03
C GLU A 115 11.10 21.90 -10.09
N ARG A 116 11.83 20.83 -10.38
CA ARG A 116 11.27 19.48 -10.38
C ARG A 116 10.94 19.08 -8.95
N GLU A 117 9.69 18.74 -8.68
CA GLU A 117 9.21 18.31 -7.36
C GLU A 117 8.89 16.82 -7.31
N TRP A 118 8.63 16.21 -8.47
CA TRP A 118 8.30 14.80 -8.57
C TRP A 118 9.22 14.12 -9.57
N PHE A 119 9.90 13.07 -9.11
CA PHE A 119 10.67 12.21 -9.98
C PHE A 119 10.77 10.83 -9.35
N GLN A 120 9.95 9.92 -9.83
CA GLN A 120 9.93 8.58 -9.30
C GLN A 120 11.25 7.84 -9.55
N VAL A 121 11.58 6.94 -8.62
CA VAL A 121 12.56 5.90 -8.93
C VAL A 121 11.99 5.07 -10.07
N GLN A 122 12.73 4.90 -11.15
CA GLN A 122 12.27 4.11 -12.28
C GLN A 122 12.25 2.62 -11.89
N PRO A 123 11.29 1.80 -12.36
CA PRO A 123 11.39 0.35 -12.20
C PRO A 123 12.44 -0.24 -13.15
N TRP A 124 12.66 -1.55 -13.05
CA TRP A 124 13.52 -2.28 -13.97
C TRP A 124 12.99 -2.27 -15.39
N LYS A 125 13.83 -1.88 -16.36
CA LYS A 125 13.50 -1.95 -17.79
C LYS A 125 13.59 -3.39 -18.30
N TYR A 126 14.63 -4.09 -17.84
CA TYR A 126 14.86 -5.50 -18.12
C TYR A 126 14.63 -6.32 -16.85
N HIS A 127 14.02 -7.49 -16.94
CA HIS A 127 13.80 -8.38 -15.81
C HIS A 127 13.93 -9.83 -16.24
N ALA A 128 14.61 -10.65 -15.43
CA ALA A 128 14.96 -12.03 -15.76
C ALA A 128 13.74 -12.95 -16.02
N SER A 129 12.57 -12.60 -15.47
CA SER A 129 11.33 -13.40 -15.62
C SER A 129 10.60 -13.21 -16.94
N HIS A 130 11.02 -12.29 -17.82
CA HIS A 130 10.35 -12.05 -19.10
C HIS A 130 11.10 -12.74 -20.24
N GLU A 131 10.37 -13.40 -21.14
CA GLU A 131 10.96 -14.13 -22.28
C GLU A 131 11.83 -13.24 -23.17
N ARG A 132 11.35 -12.02 -23.48
CA ARG A 132 12.12 -10.99 -24.19
C ARG A 132 12.97 -10.12 -23.27
N GLN A 133 13.00 -10.46 -21.98
CA GLN A 133 13.62 -9.73 -20.87
C GLN A 133 13.13 -8.29 -20.67
N VAL A 134 12.37 -7.70 -21.59
CA VAL A 134 11.77 -6.36 -21.45
C VAL A 134 10.45 -6.47 -20.70
N VAL A 135 10.30 -5.66 -19.64
CA VAL A 135 9.05 -5.60 -18.88
C VAL A 135 8.03 -4.75 -19.65
N GLY A 136 7.00 -5.41 -20.19
CA GLY A 136 5.83 -4.72 -20.73
C GLY A 136 5.04 -4.07 -19.60
N ARG A 137 4.95 -2.75 -19.56
CA ARG A 137 4.21 -2.02 -18.52
C ARG A 137 2.91 -1.47 -19.09
N GLN A 138 1.79 -1.84 -18.46
CA GLN A 138 0.49 -1.24 -18.75
C GLN A 138 0.34 0.14 -18.09
N PHE A 139 1.03 0.36 -16.96
CA PHE A 139 0.99 1.61 -16.20
C PHE A 139 2.40 2.03 -15.77
N SER A 140 2.64 3.34 -15.67
CA SER A 140 3.85 3.88 -15.05
C SER A 140 3.88 3.53 -13.57
N GLU A 141 5.06 3.64 -12.94
CA GLU A 141 5.10 3.64 -11.47
C GLU A 141 4.25 4.81 -10.95
N ALA A 142 3.64 4.57 -9.79
CA ALA A 142 2.66 5.45 -9.19
C ALA A 142 3.26 6.12 -7.97
N LEU A 143 3.19 7.45 -7.91
CA LEU A 143 3.54 8.26 -6.73
C LEU A 143 2.40 8.32 -5.70
N TRP A 144 1.52 7.32 -5.70
CA TRP A 144 0.43 7.13 -4.77
C TRP A 144 0.48 5.74 -4.15
N THR A 145 -0.16 5.57 -3.00
CA THR A 145 -0.16 4.33 -2.23
C THR A 145 -1.49 4.17 -1.51
N HIS A 146 -1.90 2.93 -1.25
CA HIS A 146 -3.15 2.66 -0.54
C HIS A 146 -2.97 1.52 0.46
N GLU A 147 -3.69 1.61 1.57
CA GLU A 147 -3.77 0.57 2.59
C GLU A 147 -5.07 0.70 3.39
N ASP A 148 -5.77 -0.41 3.60
CA ASP A 148 -6.93 -0.50 4.51
C ASP A 148 -7.93 0.66 4.39
N GLY A 149 -8.38 0.93 3.15
CA GLY A 149 -9.36 1.97 2.85
C GLY A 149 -8.80 3.39 2.81
N LEU A 150 -7.49 3.58 3.00
CA LEU A 150 -6.82 4.87 2.86
C LEU A 150 -6.01 4.95 1.57
N LEU A 151 -6.09 6.08 0.89
CA LEU A 151 -5.32 6.41 -0.30
C LEU A 151 -4.46 7.65 -0.01
N VAL A 152 -3.15 7.58 -0.25
CA VAL A 152 -2.27 8.76 -0.26
C VAL A 152 -1.86 9.07 -1.69
N TYR A 153 -2.06 10.30 -2.13
CA TYR A 153 -1.72 10.72 -3.49
C TYR A 153 -1.31 12.21 -3.55
N PRO A 154 -0.57 12.63 -4.59
CA PRO A 154 -0.20 14.02 -4.82
C PRO A 154 -1.36 14.79 -5.45
N SER A 155 -2.07 15.62 -4.70
CA SER A 155 -3.25 16.34 -5.20
C SER A 155 -2.86 17.62 -5.92
N ALA A 156 -3.20 17.76 -7.21
CA ALA A 156 -2.98 19.01 -7.95
C ALA A 156 -3.77 20.20 -7.38
N HIS A 157 -4.93 19.93 -6.80
CA HIS A 157 -5.79 20.96 -6.23
C HIS A 157 -5.16 21.59 -4.98
N HIS A 158 -4.61 20.75 -4.10
CA HIS A 158 -4.01 21.20 -2.84
C HIS A 158 -2.49 21.42 -2.94
N GLN A 159 -1.88 21.04 -4.07
CA GLN A 159 -0.43 21.10 -4.32
C GLN A 159 0.39 20.41 -3.21
N CYS A 160 -0.14 19.34 -2.64
CA CYS A 160 0.48 18.61 -1.54
C CYS A 160 0.09 17.12 -1.56
N LEU A 161 0.70 16.32 -0.69
CA LEU A 161 0.26 14.96 -0.44
C LEU A 161 -1.04 15.00 0.38
N VAL A 162 -2.03 14.24 -0.06
CA VAL A 162 -3.33 14.11 0.59
C VAL A 162 -3.59 12.66 0.96
N LEU A 163 -4.03 12.43 2.20
CA LEU A 163 -4.61 11.19 2.67
C LEU A 163 -6.13 11.26 2.48
N MET A 164 -6.72 10.32 1.75
CA MET A 164 -8.15 10.21 1.50
C MET A 164 -8.68 8.93 2.11
N ASP A 165 -9.76 9.06 2.87
CA ASP A 165 -10.53 7.92 3.37
C ASP A 165 -11.57 7.51 2.33
N LEU A 166 -11.37 6.35 1.70
CA LEU A 166 -12.24 5.85 0.63
C LEU A 166 -13.65 5.53 1.10
N SER A 167 -13.88 5.36 2.41
CA SER A 167 -15.21 5.07 2.95
C SER A 167 -16.07 6.32 3.12
N SER A 168 -15.44 7.46 3.41
CA SER A 168 -16.12 8.73 3.71
C SER A 168 -15.85 9.84 2.70
N ASP A 169 -14.95 9.62 1.74
CA ASP A 169 -14.44 10.59 0.77
C ASP A 169 -13.77 11.83 1.42
N ARG A 170 -13.47 11.75 2.72
CA ARG A 170 -12.83 12.83 3.46
C ARG A 170 -11.35 12.88 3.16
N GLN A 171 -10.84 14.08 2.93
CA GLN A 171 -9.44 14.36 2.61
C GLN A 171 -8.73 15.05 3.77
N PHE A 172 -7.49 14.66 4.01
CA PHE A 172 -6.64 15.16 5.09
C PHE A 172 -5.25 15.48 4.51
N MET A 173 -4.80 16.72 4.68
CA MET A 173 -3.49 17.14 4.17
C MET A 173 -2.37 16.46 4.97
N VAL A 174 -1.40 15.87 4.27
CA VAL A 174 -0.19 15.34 4.90
C VAL A 174 0.73 16.53 5.21
N PRO A 175 1.24 16.68 6.46
CA PRO A 175 2.10 17.80 6.84
C PRO A 175 3.55 17.61 6.32
N PHE A 176 3.69 17.47 5.01
CA PHE A 176 4.95 17.36 4.29
C PHE A 176 5.05 18.49 3.27
N ILE A 177 5.98 19.41 3.50
CA ILE A 177 6.27 20.52 2.58
C ILE A 177 7.07 19.97 1.41
N ILE A 178 6.52 20.08 0.20
CA ILE A 178 7.10 19.57 -1.05
C ILE A 178 8.10 20.55 -1.67
N CYS A 179 7.80 21.85 -1.59
CA CYS A 179 8.67 22.90 -2.12
C CYS A 179 10.13 22.70 -1.67
N GLY A 180 11.06 22.71 -2.64
CA GLY A 180 12.48 22.47 -2.41
C GLY A 180 12.84 21.00 -2.17
N LYS A 181 11.98 20.04 -2.53
CA LYS A 181 12.23 18.60 -2.45
C LYS A 181 11.75 17.89 -3.72
N VAL A 182 12.53 16.90 -4.15
CA VAL A 182 12.16 15.97 -5.22
C VAL A 182 11.62 14.70 -4.58
N VAL A 183 10.30 14.52 -4.56
CA VAL A 183 9.66 13.31 -4.07
C VAL A 183 9.97 12.15 -5.01
N ARG A 184 10.52 11.08 -4.43
CA ARG A 184 10.98 9.88 -5.13
C ARG A 184 9.97 8.74 -5.02
N ARG A 185 9.35 8.54 -3.85
CA ARG A 185 8.30 7.52 -3.61
C ARG A 185 7.45 7.89 -2.39
N VAL A 186 6.25 7.32 -2.33
CA VAL A 186 5.30 7.46 -1.21
C VAL A 186 4.76 6.08 -0.87
N ARG A 187 4.77 5.70 0.41
CA ARG A 187 4.32 4.37 0.87
C ARG A 187 3.56 4.45 2.18
N LEU A 188 2.37 3.87 2.21
CA LEU A 188 1.56 3.71 3.40
C LEU A 188 1.53 2.23 3.75
N ARG A 189 2.00 1.89 4.95
CA ARG A 189 1.90 0.52 5.48
C ARG A 189 1.83 0.49 7.00
N LYS A 190 0.98 -0.36 7.56
CA LYS A 190 0.63 -0.46 8.98
C LYS A 190 0.38 0.91 9.61
N ARG A 191 -0.38 1.78 8.92
CA ARG A 191 -0.68 3.15 9.36
C ARG A 191 0.55 4.06 9.55
N LEU A 192 1.69 3.69 8.98
CA LEU A 192 2.87 4.55 8.87
C LEU A 192 3.01 4.99 7.41
N LEU A 193 3.01 6.29 7.17
CA LEU A 193 3.32 6.87 5.87
C LEU A 193 4.81 7.20 5.82
N VAL A 194 5.50 6.75 4.76
CA VAL A 194 6.90 7.11 4.47
C VAL A 194 6.95 7.83 3.13
N VAL A 195 7.58 9.00 3.12
CA VAL A 195 7.86 9.80 1.93
C VAL A 195 9.36 9.82 1.72
N GLU A 196 9.82 9.25 0.61
CA GLU A 196 11.22 9.25 0.20
C GLU A 196 11.45 10.41 -0.76
N TRP A 197 12.49 11.20 -0.51
CA TRP A 197 12.72 12.43 -1.25
C TRP A 197 14.22 12.75 -1.33
N ALA A 198 14.56 13.64 -2.25
CA ALA A 198 15.92 14.13 -2.47
C ALA A 198 15.95 15.64 -2.54
N GLU A 199 17.12 16.21 -2.29
CA GLU A 199 17.33 17.64 -2.53
C GLU A 199 17.38 17.94 -4.03
N PRO A 200 16.82 19.07 -4.49
CA PRO A 200 16.80 19.44 -5.90
C PRO A 200 18.20 19.79 -6.42
N LYS A 201 19.07 20.33 -5.55
CA LYS A 201 20.44 20.71 -5.89
C LYS A 201 21.41 19.55 -5.63
N ALA A 202 22.30 19.31 -6.59
CA ALA A 202 23.35 18.31 -6.43
C ALA A 202 24.35 18.76 -5.35
N PHE A 203 24.70 17.85 -4.45
CA PHE A 203 25.71 18.01 -3.41
C PHE A 203 27.13 17.80 -3.95
N HIS A 204 27.28 16.89 -4.91
CA HIS A 204 28.55 16.56 -5.57
C HIS A 204 28.27 16.09 -7.01
N TRP A 205 29.25 16.12 -7.91
CA TRP A 205 29.09 15.70 -9.30
C TRP A 205 30.03 14.54 -9.61
N LEU A 206 29.48 13.42 -10.11
CA LEU A 206 30.28 12.25 -10.52
C LEU A 206 30.96 12.49 -11.88
N ASN A 207 30.29 13.24 -12.74
CA ASN A 207 30.74 13.63 -14.08
C ASN A 207 29.94 14.87 -14.53
N ALA A 208 30.09 15.29 -15.79
CA ALA A 208 29.43 16.49 -16.33
C ALA A 208 27.89 16.39 -16.38
N SER A 209 27.30 15.19 -16.31
CA SER A 209 25.86 14.96 -16.42
C SER A 209 25.20 14.41 -15.16
N ASP A 210 25.96 13.74 -14.28
CA ASP A 210 25.43 13.05 -13.10
C ASP A 210 25.77 13.80 -11.81
N GLY A 211 24.85 14.69 -11.40
CA GLY A 211 24.82 15.28 -10.08
C GLY A 211 24.29 14.29 -9.03
N VAL A 212 24.92 14.22 -7.86
CA VAL A 212 24.55 13.37 -6.73
C VAL A 212 23.80 14.20 -5.70
N HIS A 213 22.61 13.73 -5.33
CA HIS A 213 21.70 14.45 -4.45
C HIS A 213 21.61 13.74 -3.11
N ARG A 214 21.54 14.49 -2.00
CA ARG A 214 21.25 13.90 -0.69
C ARG A 214 19.81 13.39 -0.70
N HIS A 215 19.63 12.16 -0.20
CA HIS A 215 18.33 11.51 -0.13
C HIS A 215 17.95 11.25 1.31
N PHE A 216 16.67 11.44 1.59
CA PHE A 216 16.08 11.31 2.90
C PHE A 216 14.77 10.52 2.80
N ALA A 217 14.33 10.03 3.95
CA ALA A 217 12.96 9.58 4.14
C ALA A 217 12.38 10.31 5.35
N SER A 218 11.12 10.71 5.24
CA SER A 218 10.34 11.29 6.32
C SER A 218 9.15 10.38 6.59
N SER A 219 8.88 10.04 7.84
CA SER A 219 7.76 9.19 8.22
C SER A 219 6.72 9.92 9.07
N PHE A 220 5.47 9.48 8.97
CA PHE A 220 4.30 10.06 9.63
C PHE A 220 3.40 8.95 10.15
N ASP A 221 3.02 9.02 11.43
CA ASP A 221 1.96 8.16 11.95
C ASP A 221 0.60 8.64 11.45
N VAL A 222 -0.24 7.72 10.98
CA VAL A 222 -1.62 7.95 10.57
C VAL A 222 -2.55 7.37 11.63
N LYS A 223 -3.09 8.23 12.49
CA LYS A 223 -3.92 7.83 13.64
C LYS A 223 -5.36 8.29 13.46
N PRO A 224 -6.37 7.59 14.01
CA PRO A 224 -7.71 8.14 14.14
C PRO A 224 -7.68 9.48 14.89
N GLY A 225 -8.35 10.48 14.36
CA GLY A 225 -8.53 11.79 14.98
C GLY A 225 -9.75 11.84 15.89
N ALA A 226 -9.77 12.80 16.82
CA ALA A 226 -10.82 12.93 17.83
C ALA A 226 -12.25 13.14 17.27
N GLN A 227 -12.38 13.65 16.03
CA GLN A 227 -13.66 13.96 15.39
C GLN A 227 -14.03 12.96 14.26
N GLY A 228 -13.65 11.68 14.42
CA GLY A 228 -13.98 10.64 13.44
C GLY A 228 -13.31 10.85 12.07
N GLY A 229 -12.09 11.37 12.06
CA GLY A 229 -11.26 11.57 10.86
C GLY A 229 -9.85 11.01 11.05
N TRP A 230 -8.87 11.51 10.30
CA TRP A 230 -7.48 11.08 10.39
C TRP A 230 -6.57 12.22 10.85
N SER A 231 -5.62 11.89 11.72
CA SER A 231 -4.53 12.76 12.17
C SER A 231 -3.22 12.20 11.63
N ILE A 232 -2.46 13.02 10.91
CA ILE A 232 -1.16 12.66 10.35
C ILE A 232 -0.08 13.38 11.14
N VAL A 233 0.74 12.64 11.89
CA VAL A 233 1.71 13.21 12.84
C VAL A 233 3.13 12.89 12.38
N PRO A 234 4.01 13.88 12.17
CA PRO A 234 5.41 13.64 11.84
C PRO A 234 6.09 12.78 12.90
N ARG A 235 6.79 11.74 12.47
CA ARG A 235 7.47 10.79 13.36
C ARG A 235 8.99 10.91 13.29
N ASN A 236 9.58 10.72 12.11
CA ASN A 236 11.03 10.69 11.93
C ASN A 236 11.46 11.30 10.59
N GLU A 237 12.71 11.75 10.52
CA GLU A 237 13.42 11.99 9.27
C GLU A 237 14.83 11.39 9.37
N TRP A 238 15.29 10.72 8.31
CA TRP A 238 16.65 10.18 8.26
C TRP A 238 17.22 10.21 6.85
N LYS A 239 18.56 10.30 6.77
CA LYS A 239 19.31 10.24 5.52
C LYS A 239 19.40 8.77 5.07
N ILE A 240 18.74 8.42 3.96
CA ILE A 240 18.65 7.02 3.50
C ILE A 240 19.92 6.53 2.78
N MET A 241 20.77 7.46 2.31
CA MET A 241 22.00 7.16 1.58
C MET A 241 23.12 8.10 1.98
N PHE A 242 24.28 7.57 2.39
CA PHE A 242 25.39 8.38 2.90
C PHE A 242 25.97 9.32 1.82
N LEU A 243 26.32 8.78 0.65
CA LEU A 243 26.88 9.56 -0.46
C LEU A 243 25.81 10.28 -1.29
N GLY A 244 24.55 9.89 -1.16
CA GLY A 244 23.47 10.35 -2.04
C GLY A 244 23.33 9.48 -3.30
N HIS A 245 22.50 9.92 -4.22
CA HIS A 245 22.19 9.21 -5.47
C HIS A 245 21.92 10.21 -6.59
N PRO A 246 22.30 9.95 -7.85
CA PRO A 246 21.83 10.79 -8.95
C PRO A 246 20.33 10.67 -9.19
N LEU A 247 19.70 11.78 -9.59
CA LEU A 247 18.30 11.80 -10.01
C LEU A 247 18.20 11.35 -11.49
N SER A 248 18.59 10.10 -11.77
CA SER A 248 18.64 9.57 -13.13
C SER A 248 17.65 8.42 -13.34
N GLU A 249 17.51 8.02 -14.61
CA GLU A 249 16.77 6.83 -15.00
C GLU A 249 17.60 5.55 -14.94
N ARG A 250 18.85 5.55 -14.45
CA ARG A 250 19.67 4.32 -14.32
C ARG A 250 19.83 3.85 -12.89
N ASP A 251 19.88 4.80 -11.98
CA ASP A 251 19.97 4.63 -10.55
C ASP A 251 18.67 4.08 -9.95
N ARG A 252 18.77 3.12 -9.03
CA ARG A 252 17.61 2.40 -8.49
C ARG A 252 17.73 2.23 -6.99
N PHE A 253 16.61 2.40 -6.31
CA PHE A 253 16.46 1.86 -4.98
C PHE A 253 15.04 1.34 -4.75
N PHE A 254 14.96 0.27 -3.99
CA PHE A 254 13.72 -0.35 -3.59
C PHE A 254 13.65 -0.32 -2.08
N SER A 255 12.55 0.15 -1.53
CA SER A 255 12.36 0.17 -0.08
C SER A 255 11.13 -0.62 0.35
N SER A 256 11.03 -0.91 1.64
CA SER A 256 9.81 -1.34 2.31
C SER A 256 9.94 -0.93 3.77
N HIS A 257 8.82 -0.89 4.48
CA HIS A 257 8.87 -0.63 5.92
C HIS A 257 7.78 -1.40 6.64
N SER A 258 7.98 -1.50 7.95
CA SER A 258 6.94 -1.75 8.93
C SER A 258 6.71 -0.50 9.77
N ASN A 259 6.06 -0.66 10.91
CA ASN A 259 5.91 0.36 11.94
C ASN A 259 7.16 0.52 12.82
N THR A 260 8.16 -0.36 12.69
CA THR A 260 9.39 -0.33 13.49
C THR A 260 10.67 -0.33 12.67
N HIS A 261 10.65 -0.84 11.44
CA HIS A 261 11.83 -0.94 10.61
C HIS A 261 11.61 -0.38 9.20
N TYR A 262 12.66 0.17 8.61
CA TYR A 262 12.72 0.57 7.21
C TYR A 262 13.86 -0.18 6.53
N VAL A 263 13.59 -0.82 5.40
CA VAL A 263 14.60 -1.51 4.59
C VAL A 263 14.71 -0.84 3.24
N ILE A 264 15.93 -0.67 2.76
CA ILE A 264 16.23 -0.14 1.43
C ILE A 264 17.33 -0.98 0.79
N TYR A 265 17.07 -1.45 -0.42
CA TYR A 265 18.02 -2.05 -1.34
C TYR A 265 18.37 -1.02 -2.41
N ILE A 266 19.66 -0.81 -2.64
CA ILE A 266 20.20 0.20 -3.57
C ILE A 266 20.97 -0.53 -4.64
N TRP A 267 20.79 -0.07 -5.89
CA TRP A 267 21.51 -0.54 -7.05
C TRP A 267 21.95 0.66 -7.87
N GLN A 268 23.25 0.79 -8.07
CA GLN A 268 23.84 1.87 -8.85
C GLN A 268 24.69 1.23 -9.95
N PRO A 269 24.53 1.65 -11.22
CA PRO A 269 25.42 1.18 -12.27
C PRO A 269 26.86 1.59 -11.93
N ASN A 270 27.81 0.70 -12.23
CA ASN A 270 29.22 1.08 -12.16
C ASN A 270 29.48 2.17 -13.21
N ARG A 271 30.19 3.22 -12.81
CA ARG A 271 30.54 4.37 -13.66
C ARG A 271 32.05 4.48 -13.85
N SER A 272 32.83 3.51 -13.37
CA SER A 272 34.27 3.44 -13.56
C SER A 272 34.57 3.13 -15.03
N LEU A 273 35.37 3.99 -15.66
CA LEU A 273 35.84 3.80 -17.04
C LEU A 273 36.95 2.73 -17.15
N TYR A 274 37.51 2.27 -16.03
CA TYR A 274 38.74 1.45 -16.00
C TYR A 274 38.52 0.00 -15.57
N THR A 275 37.30 -0.39 -15.24
CA THR A 275 36.98 -1.73 -14.69
C THR A 275 35.94 -2.46 -15.54
N ALA A 276 36.04 -2.33 -16.86
CA ALA A 276 35.04 -2.83 -17.82
C ALA A 276 34.76 -4.35 -17.73
N ASP A 277 35.68 -5.14 -17.17
CA ASP A 277 35.49 -6.59 -16.97
C ASP A 277 34.96 -6.94 -15.54
N GLU A 278 35.04 -6.02 -14.58
CA GLU A 278 34.42 -6.10 -13.24
C GLU A 278 33.12 -5.28 -13.17
N ASP A 279 32.33 -5.34 -14.25
CA ASP A 279 31.20 -4.48 -14.61
C ASP A 279 29.94 -4.62 -13.73
N ALA A 280 30.13 -5.06 -12.48
CA ALA A 280 29.05 -5.31 -11.57
C ALA A 280 28.58 -4.01 -10.88
N PRO A 281 27.26 -3.78 -10.81
CA PRO A 281 26.71 -2.62 -10.13
C PRO A 281 27.08 -2.60 -8.64
N ILE A 282 27.11 -1.38 -8.10
CA ILE A 282 27.28 -1.15 -6.66
C ILE A 282 25.92 -1.43 -6.01
N GLU A 283 25.89 -2.50 -5.21
CA GLU A 283 24.68 -2.96 -4.55
C GLU A 283 24.85 -2.96 -3.04
N SER A 284 23.81 -2.53 -2.33
CA SER A 284 23.78 -2.58 -0.87
C SER A 284 22.36 -2.69 -0.34
N LEU A 285 22.19 -3.29 0.83
CA LEU A 285 20.93 -3.32 1.57
C LEU A 285 21.15 -2.81 2.99
N PHE A 286 20.27 -1.90 3.41
CA PHE A 286 20.29 -1.30 4.74
C PHE A 286 18.98 -1.55 5.44
N VAL A 287 19.05 -1.94 6.72
CA VAL A 287 17.90 -2.03 7.61
C VAL A 287 18.07 -0.97 8.70
N TRP A 288 17.07 -0.12 8.81
CA TRP A 288 16.97 0.94 9.80
C TRP A 288 15.93 0.57 10.86
N ASP A 289 16.25 0.81 12.13
CA ASP A 289 15.27 0.92 13.20
C ASP A 289 14.69 2.35 13.16
N ILE A 290 13.37 2.43 13.00
CA ILE A 290 12.57 3.67 12.97
C ILE A 290 11.50 3.65 14.08
N SER A 291 11.63 2.75 15.06
CA SER A 291 10.63 2.50 16.10
C SER A 291 10.45 3.69 17.04
N LYS A 292 11.54 4.37 17.40
CA LYS A 292 11.51 5.57 18.26
C LYS A 292 11.19 6.81 17.44
N GLN A 293 10.49 7.76 18.07
CA GLN A 293 10.18 9.05 17.47
C GLN A 293 11.35 10.02 17.69
N SER A 294 11.65 10.84 16.69
CA SER A 294 12.69 11.85 16.77
C SER A 294 12.30 13.09 15.97
N SER A 295 12.44 14.26 16.61
CA SER A 295 12.21 15.56 15.97
C SER A 295 13.42 16.04 15.15
N TYR A 296 14.57 15.40 15.27
CA TYR A 296 15.79 15.77 14.56
C TYR A 296 15.63 15.59 13.04
N ARG A 297 16.01 16.62 12.28
CA ARG A 297 15.90 16.66 10.81
C ARG A 297 17.28 16.80 10.17
N PRO A 298 17.91 15.70 9.73
CA PRO A 298 19.24 15.76 9.12
C PRO A 298 19.29 16.55 7.81
N SER A 299 18.14 16.83 7.17
CA SER A 299 18.10 17.74 6.02
C SER A 299 18.42 19.19 6.39
N LEU A 300 18.04 19.62 7.60
CA LEU A 300 18.27 20.98 8.10
C LEU A 300 19.62 21.15 8.81
N ASP A 301 20.30 20.05 9.13
CA ASP A 301 21.62 20.05 9.75
C ASP A 301 22.62 19.18 8.96
N PRO A 302 23.20 19.73 7.88
CA PRO A 302 24.24 19.06 7.11
C PRO A 302 25.47 18.66 7.94
N THR A 303 25.76 19.42 9.00
CA THR A 303 26.96 19.25 9.83
C THR A 303 26.78 18.24 10.96
N SER A 304 25.55 17.80 11.22
CA SER A 304 25.18 16.95 12.36
C SER A 304 25.58 17.53 13.73
N GLN A 305 25.74 18.85 13.83
CA GLN A 305 26.12 19.55 15.07
C GLN A 305 24.93 19.78 16.00
N GLN A 306 23.72 19.84 15.46
CA GLN A 306 22.47 20.03 16.19
C GLN A 306 21.86 18.70 16.65
N ARG A 307 22.64 17.61 16.58
CA ARG A 307 22.25 16.32 17.13
C ARG A 307 22.24 16.45 18.66
N GLY A 308 21.07 16.77 19.21
CA GLY A 308 20.85 16.88 20.65
C GLY A 308 21.15 15.57 21.40
N PRO A 309 21.03 15.56 22.74
CA PRO A 309 21.37 14.40 23.58
C PRO A 309 20.53 13.15 23.26
N ASP A 310 19.39 13.29 22.58
CA ASP A 310 18.50 12.19 22.15
C ASP A 310 18.99 11.41 20.92
N VAL A 311 20.30 11.31 20.68
CA VAL A 311 20.90 10.54 19.57
C VAL A 311 20.39 9.10 19.54
N GLY A 312 20.13 8.50 20.72
CA GLY A 312 19.60 7.14 20.86
C GLY A 312 18.10 6.98 20.52
N GLN A 313 17.40 8.07 20.19
CA GLN A 313 16.01 8.08 19.73
C GLN A 313 15.88 8.30 18.22
N SER A 314 16.94 8.74 17.54
CA SER A 314 16.96 8.91 16.09
C SER A 314 16.93 7.56 15.35
N PRO A 315 16.39 7.51 14.13
CA PRO A 315 16.54 6.36 13.27
C PRO A 315 18.00 5.94 13.12
N SER A 316 18.27 4.63 13.21
CA SER A 316 19.63 4.10 13.19
C SER A 316 19.70 2.81 12.38
N ILE A 317 20.86 2.54 11.78
CA ILE A 317 21.06 1.34 10.97
C ILE A 317 21.34 0.16 11.91
N VAL A 318 20.51 -0.88 11.82
CA VAL A 318 20.65 -2.13 12.59
C VAL A 318 21.27 -3.26 11.78
N ALA A 319 21.27 -3.17 10.44
CA ALA A 319 21.98 -4.11 9.57
C ALA A 319 22.45 -3.44 8.27
N ARG A 320 23.63 -3.87 7.79
CA ARG A 320 24.24 -3.46 6.53
C ARG A 320 24.67 -4.71 5.78
N PHE A 321 24.28 -4.80 4.51
CA PHE A 321 24.70 -5.86 3.62
C PHE A 321 25.35 -5.22 2.40
N GLY A 322 26.65 -5.44 2.25
CA GLY A 322 27.38 -5.05 1.05
C GLY A 322 27.23 -6.08 -0.05
N PHE A 323 27.82 -5.82 -1.22
CA PHE A 323 27.74 -6.72 -2.38
C PHE A 323 28.18 -8.17 -2.07
N ARG A 324 29.15 -8.38 -1.17
CA ARG A 324 29.60 -9.73 -0.76
C ARG A 324 28.52 -10.48 0.01
N ASP A 325 27.86 -9.80 0.96
CA ASP A 325 26.77 -10.40 1.73
C ASP A 325 25.58 -10.69 0.81
N LEU A 326 25.24 -9.75 -0.07
CA LEU A 326 24.16 -9.95 -1.05
C LEU A 326 24.44 -11.14 -1.98
N ASP A 327 25.69 -11.37 -2.36
CA ASP A 327 26.10 -12.53 -3.15
C ASP A 327 25.99 -13.83 -2.35
N PHE A 328 26.47 -13.83 -1.09
CA PHE A 328 26.37 -14.96 -0.17
C PHE A 328 24.92 -15.43 0.03
N TYR A 329 23.99 -14.48 0.12
CA TYR A 329 22.57 -14.76 0.26
C TYR A 329 21.82 -14.91 -1.08
N SER A 330 22.51 -14.90 -2.22
CA SER A 330 21.90 -15.03 -3.56
C SER A 330 20.85 -13.95 -3.88
N ILE A 331 21.04 -12.76 -3.35
CA ILE A 331 20.18 -11.58 -3.53
C ILE A 331 20.74 -10.61 -4.55
N ARG A 332 22.04 -10.71 -4.83
CA ARG A 332 22.73 -9.80 -5.74
C ARG A 332 22.10 -9.84 -7.13
N GLN A 333 21.75 -8.68 -7.65
CA GLN A 333 20.99 -8.51 -8.89
C GLN A 333 21.90 -8.40 -10.11
N ARG A 334 23.12 -7.86 -9.93
CA ARG A 334 24.09 -7.65 -11.01
C ARG A 334 23.45 -6.93 -12.21
N GLY A 335 23.88 -7.25 -13.43
CA GLY A 335 23.35 -6.65 -14.66
C GLY A 335 21.97 -7.17 -15.11
N LEU A 336 21.46 -8.25 -14.52
CA LEU A 336 20.17 -8.85 -14.89
C LEU A 336 19.26 -8.95 -13.66
N PRO A 337 18.54 -7.87 -13.32
CA PRO A 337 17.74 -7.84 -12.11
C PRO A 337 16.57 -8.84 -12.16
N ALA A 338 16.34 -9.50 -11.03
CA ALA A 338 15.28 -10.46 -10.73
C ALA A 338 14.43 -10.06 -9.49
N LEU A 339 14.77 -8.97 -8.81
CA LEU A 339 14.06 -8.47 -7.63
C LEU A 339 12.68 -7.95 -8.03
N GLN A 340 11.65 -8.73 -7.72
CA GLN A 340 10.27 -8.34 -7.94
C GLN A 340 9.68 -7.53 -6.78
N LYS A 341 10.01 -7.88 -5.54
CA LYS A 341 9.43 -7.26 -4.35
C LYS A 341 10.43 -7.22 -3.20
N LEU A 342 10.38 -6.14 -2.44
CA LEU A 342 11.03 -6.01 -1.15
C LEU A 342 9.93 -5.96 -0.09
N GLY A 343 10.04 -6.80 0.93
CA GLY A 343 9.08 -6.92 2.01
C GLY A 343 9.77 -6.97 3.36
N ILE A 344 9.00 -6.64 4.40
CA ILE A 344 9.37 -6.83 5.80
C ILE A 344 8.09 -7.16 6.57
N THR A 345 8.15 -8.10 7.52
CA THR A 345 7.05 -8.43 8.43
C THR A 345 7.54 -8.32 9.88
N ASP A 346 6.60 -8.15 10.82
CA ASP A 346 6.90 -8.02 12.26
C ASP A 346 6.34 -9.23 13.00
N ASP A 347 6.58 -10.45 12.50
CA ASP A 347 5.98 -11.64 13.10
C ASP A 347 6.65 -11.96 14.44
N CYS A 348 5.83 -11.91 15.50
CA CYS A 348 6.18 -11.76 16.91
C CYS A 348 6.90 -12.95 17.60
N HIS A 349 7.42 -13.92 16.87
CA HIS A 349 8.14 -15.07 17.45
C HIS A 349 9.59 -15.21 16.99
N SER A 350 10.04 -14.38 16.06
CA SER A 350 11.45 -14.23 15.70
C SER A 350 11.63 -12.90 14.99
N LYS A 351 12.69 -12.15 15.27
CA LYS A 351 13.08 -10.96 14.48
C LYS A 351 13.54 -11.41 13.09
N THR A 352 12.61 -11.94 12.30
CA THR A 352 12.84 -12.57 11.00
C THR A 352 12.47 -11.58 9.92
N PHE A 353 13.46 -11.23 9.09
CA PHE A 353 13.26 -10.37 7.94
C PHE A 353 13.00 -11.27 6.73
N TYR A 354 11.76 -11.32 6.26
CA TYR A 354 11.48 -11.99 4.99
C TYR A 354 11.73 -11.03 3.83
N LEU A 355 12.90 -11.17 3.21
CA LEU A 355 13.15 -10.59 1.92
C LEU A 355 12.56 -11.52 0.85
N LEU A 356 11.31 -11.30 0.46
CA LEU A 356 10.70 -12.09 -0.62
C LEU A 356 11.24 -11.63 -1.98
N ILE A 357 12.46 -12.03 -2.32
CA ILE A 357 12.90 -12.09 -3.72
C ILE A 357 12.29 -13.36 -4.28
N VAL A 358 11.50 -13.26 -5.35
CA VAL A 358 11.07 -14.46 -6.05
C VAL A 358 12.32 -15.08 -6.68
N GLY A 359 12.82 -16.13 -6.01
CA GLY A 359 14.20 -16.61 -6.07
C GLY A 359 14.77 -16.76 -4.65
N THR A 360 14.21 -17.70 -3.88
CA THR A 360 14.58 -18.17 -2.52
C THR A 360 15.81 -17.52 -1.83
N ALA A 361 15.57 -16.51 -1.00
CA ALA A 361 16.47 -16.14 0.10
C ALA A 361 15.65 -15.70 1.32
N VAL A 362 15.75 -16.45 2.43
CA VAL A 362 15.11 -16.10 3.71
C VAL A 362 16.21 -15.76 4.71
N PHE A 363 16.15 -14.57 5.30
CA PHE A 363 17.09 -14.19 6.36
C PHE A 363 16.58 -14.62 7.72
N LYS A 364 17.38 -15.42 8.43
CA LYS A 364 17.15 -15.74 9.85
C LYS A 364 18.30 -15.16 10.66
N ARG A 365 18.01 -14.25 11.59
CA ARG A 365 18.94 -13.94 12.67
C ARG A 365 18.66 -14.95 13.80
N GLN A 366 19.63 -15.81 14.10
CA GLN A 366 19.67 -16.45 15.42
C GLN A 366 20.32 -15.47 16.41
N PRO A 367 19.84 -15.45 17.68
CA PRO A 367 20.31 -14.51 18.70
C PRO A 367 21.82 -14.58 18.93
#